data_AF-A0A7V8WEK1-F1
#
_entry.id   AF-A0A7V8WEK1-F1
#
_cell.length_a   1.000
_cell.length_b   1.000
_cell.length_c   1.000
_cell.angle_alpha   90.00
_cell.angle_beta   90.00
_cell.angle_gamma   90.00
#
_symmetry.space_group_name_H-M   'P 1'
#
loop_
_entity.id
_entity.type
_entity.pdbx_description
1 polymer ?
#
loop_
_entity_poly.entity_id
_entity_poly.type
_entity_poly.pdbx_seq_one_letter_code
_entity_poly.pdbx_strand_id
1 'polypeptide(L)'
;MDVQASDFITIGLLVLLEGLLSADNALVLAILVLGLPKKDQRKALRYGILGAFFFRIVAILLAVHLIQVGWVKLIGAGYLLWLSYSHFFGRQAGEDRRAIKPAAGWLGLSAFWA
;
A
#
# COMPACT_ATOMS: atom_id res chain seq x y z
N MET A 1 23.77 4.23 29.32
CA MET A 1 22.82 4.47 28.23
C MET A 1 22.73 5.98 28.09
N ASP A 2 23.69 6.57 27.39
CA ASP A 2 23.76 8.03 27.28
C ASP A 2 22.84 8.45 26.14
N VAL A 3 21.68 8.97 26.51
CA VAL A 3 20.70 9.51 25.56
C VAL A 3 21.32 10.74 24.92
N GLN A 4 21.68 10.62 23.64
CA GLN A 4 22.32 11.67 22.88
C GLN A 4 21.27 12.50 22.15
N ALA A 5 21.59 13.75 21.83
CA ALA A 5 20.70 14.63 21.05
C ALA A 5 20.32 14.00 19.68
N SER A 6 21.17 13.13 19.13
CA SER A 6 20.92 12.34 17.92
C SER A 6 19.75 11.36 18.05
N ASP A 7 19.46 10.88 19.26
CA ASP A 7 18.41 9.89 19.49
C ASP A 7 17.03 10.53 19.30
N PHE A 8 16.87 11.75 19.80
CA PHE A 8 15.65 12.54 19.60
C PHE A 8 15.41 12.87 18.11
N ILE A 9 16.48 13.16 17.37
CA ILE A 9 16.39 13.39 15.91
C ILE A 9 15.98 12.10 15.19
N THR A 10 16.57 10.97 15.56
CA THR A 10 16.26 9.66 14.97
C THR A 10 14.81 9.25 15.24
N ILE A 11 14.33 9.42 16.48
CA ILE A 11 12.94 9.16 16.86
C ILE A 11 12.00 10.08 16.08
N GLY A 12 12.31 11.38 15.98
CA GLY A 12 11.53 12.33 15.19
C GLY A 12 11.43 11.93 13.71
N LEU A 13 12.53 11.50 13.11
CA LEU A 13 12.56 11.02 11.73
C LEU A 13 11.79 9.71 11.55
N LEU A 14 11.90 8.78 12.50
CA LEU A 14 11.14 7.53 12.49
C LEU A 14 9.63 7.79 12.54
N VAL A 15 9.18 8.66 13.45
CA VAL A 15 7.76 9.04 13.55
C VAL A 15 7.29 9.67 12.24
N LEU A 16 8.10 10.54 11.63
CA LEU A 16 7.77 11.14 10.33
C LEU A 16 7.67 10.10 9.21
N LEU A 17 8.67 9.23 9.07
CA LEU A 17 8.72 8.19 8.04
C LEU A 17 7.60 7.16 8.20
N GLU A 18 7.37 6.68 9.42
CA GLU A 18 6.27 5.77 9.71
C GLU A 18 4.91 6.42 9.48
N GLY A 19 4.79 7.72 9.80
CA GLY A 19 3.60 8.52 9.50
C GLY A 19 3.34 8.59 8.00
N LEU A 20 4.35 8.93 7.19
CA LEU A 20 4.24 8.97 5.72
C LEU A 20 3.85 7.59 5.14
N LEU A 21 4.52 6.53 5.58
CA LEU A 21 4.26 5.17 5.12
C LEU A 21 2.86 4.68 5.54
N SER A 22 2.36 5.13 6.69
CA SER A 22 1.02 4.81 7.16
C SER A 22 -0.06 5.57 6.39
N ALA A 23 0.22 6.81 5.99
CA ALA A 23 -0.70 7.63 5.20
C ALA A 23 -0.97 7.02 3.82
N ASP A 24 0.07 6.55 3.12
CA ASP A 24 -0.09 5.94 1.79
C ASP A 24 -0.96 4.68 1.82
N ASN A 25 -0.70 3.79 2.80
CA ASN A 25 -1.49 2.57 3.00
C ASN A 25 -2.96 2.86 3.36
N ALA A 26 -3.23 3.91 4.15
CA ALA A 26 -4.58 4.32 4.49
C ALA A 26 -5.30 5.00 3.31
N LEU A 27 -4.57 5.79 2.51
CA LEU A 27 -5.10 6.49 1.35
C LEU A 27 -5.61 5.51 0.29
N VAL A 28 -4.81 4.48 -0.04
CA VAL A 28 -5.23 3.44 -0.99
C VAL A 28 -6.50 2.74 -0.52
N LEU A 29 -6.57 2.36 0.75
CA LEU A 29 -7.77 1.72 1.31
C LEU A 29 -8.98 2.66 1.26
N ALA A 30 -8.81 3.94 1.56
CA ALA A 30 -9.88 4.93 1.49
C ALA A 30 -10.41 5.10 0.05
N ILE A 31 -9.52 5.17 -0.94
CA ILE A 31 -9.87 5.26 -2.37
C ILE A 31 -10.67 4.03 -2.82
N LEU A 32 -10.30 2.83 -2.36
CA LEU A 32 -11.05 1.61 -2.67
C LEU A 32 -12.44 1.58 -2.04
N VAL A 33 -12.56 2.04 -0.79
CA VAL A 33 -13.84 2.06 -0.05
C VAL A 33 -14.79 3.16 -0.57
N LEU A 34 -14.26 4.25 -1.12
CA LEU A 34 -15.05 5.36 -1.69
C LEU A 34 -16.01 4.91 -2.82
N GLY A 35 -15.72 3.79 -3.50
CA GLY A 35 -16.58 3.23 -4.55
C GLY A 35 -17.83 2.48 -4.06
N LEU A 36 -17.96 2.23 -2.75
CA LEU A 36 -19.05 1.40 -2.20
C LEU A 36 -20.22 2.23 -1.66
N PRO A 37 -21.45 1.67 -1.61
CA PRO A 37 -22.59 2.32 -0.97
C PRO A 37 -22.30 2.66 0.50
N LYS A 38 -22.74 3.82 0.99
CA LYS A 38 -22.45 4.33 2.35
C LYS A 38 -22.73 3.33 3.49
N LYS A 39 -23.71 2.45 3.31
CA LYS A 39 -24.08 1.38 4.25
C LYS A 39 -23.02 0.26 4.38
N ASP A 40 -22.27 -0.01 3.31
CA ASP A 40 -21.30 -1.11 3.23
C ASP A 40 -19.85 -0.64 3.42
N GLN A 41 -19.59 0.66 3.23
CA GLN A 41 -18.28 1.29 3.46
C GLN A 41 -17.70 0.99 4.85
N ARG A 42 -18.52 1.03 5.90
CA ARG A 42 -18.08 0.77 7.28
C ARG A 42 -17.61 -0.67 7.49
N LYS A 43 -18.26 -1.63 6.83
CA LYS A 43 -17.87 -3.05 6.88
C LYS A 43 -16.62 -3.28 6.04
N ALA A 44 -16.62 -2.76 4.81
CA ALA A 44 -15.47 -2.81 3.91
C ALA A 44 -14.21 -2.20 4.51
N LEU A 45 -14.32 -1.05 5.20
CA LEU A 45 -13.18 -0.44 5.86
C LEU A 45 -12.63 -1.30 7.00
N ARG A 46 -13.49 -1.91 7.82
CA ARG A 46 -13.06 -2.78 8.93
C ARG A 46 -12.36 -4.04 8.44
N TYR A 47 -12.98 -4.76 7.50
CA TYR A 47 -12.38 -5.95 6.91
C TYR A 47 -11.13 -5.60 6.08
N GLY A 48 -11.14 -4.44 5.42
CA GLY A 48 -10.01 -3.92 4.66
C GLY A 48 -8.80 -3.58 5.52
N ILE A 49 -8.98 -2.92 6.68
CA ILE A 49 -7.89 -2.66 7.63
C ILE A 49 -7.31 -3.97 8.17
N LEU A 50 -8.17 -4.91 8.56
CA LEU A 50 -7.73 -6.20 9.10
C LEU A 50 -6.93 -6.99 8.04
N GLY A 51 -7.45 -7.05 6.81
CA GLY A 51 -6.79 -7.71 5.68
C GLY A 51 -5.49 -7.02 5.28
N ALA A 52 -5.47 -5.69 5.21
CA ALA A 52 -4.29 -4.91 4.89
C ALA A 52 -3.17 -5.13 5.93
N PHE A 53 -3.51 -5.17 7.22
CA PHE A 53 -2.54 -5.45 8.28
C PHE A 53 -1.99 -6.88 8.20
N PHE A 54 -2.86 -7.87 7.96
CA PHE A 54 -2.44 -9.25 7.76
C PHE A 54 -1.51 -9.40 6.55
N PHE A 55 -1.93 -8.86 5.39
CA PHE A 55 -1.12 -8.89 4.17
C PHE A 55 0.21 -8.16 4.37
N ARG A 56 0.23 -7.05 5.12
CA ARG A 56 1.45 -6.33 5.46
C ARG A 56 2.42 -7.19 6.26
N ILE A 57 1.96 -7.93 7.27
CA ILE A 57 2.81 -8.84 8.03
C ILE A 57 3.40 -9.91 7.11
N VAL A 58 2.56 -10.56 6.30
CA VAL A 58 3.01 -11.61 5.37
C VAL A 58 4.01 -11.05 4.36
N ALA A 59 3.72 -9.90 3.76
CA ALA A 59 4.61 -9.26 2.80
C ALA A 59 5.95 -8.86 3.42
N ILE A 60 5.97 -8.34 4.65
CA ILE A 60 7.22 -8.01 5.36
C ILE A 60 8.02 -9.27 5.65
N LEU A 61 7.38 -10.35 6.13
CA LEU A 61 8.06 -11.63 6.38
C LEU A 61 8.69 -12.19 5.11
N LEU A 62 7.95 -12.17 4.00
CA LEU A 62 8.46 -12.56 2.69
C LEU A 62 9.61 -11.64 2.26
N ALA A 63 9.46 -10.32 2.36
CA ALA A 63 10.50 -9.37 1.98
C ALA A 63 11.79 -9.57 2.77
N VAL A 64 11.70 -9.74 4.09
CA VAL A 64 12.85 -10.02 4.96
C VAL A 64 13.54 -11.32 4.53
N HIS A 65 12.79 -12.35 4.15
CA HIS A 65 13.36 -13.60 3.65
C HIS A 65 14.01 -13.42 2.26
N LEU A 66 13.36 -12.72 1.33
CA LEU A 66 13.86 -12.47 -0.02
C LEU A 66 15.14 -11.62 -0.03
N ILE A 67 15.26 -10.63 0.87
CA ILE A 67 16.42 -9.73 0.96
C ILE A 67 17.69 -10.48 1.40
N GLN A 68 17.58 -11.62 2.08
CA GLN A 68 18.74 -12.45 2.44
C GLN A 68 19.48 -12.97 1.20
N VAL A 69 18.81 -13.05 0.04
CA VAL A 69 19.43 -13.47 -1.22
C VAL A 69 20.00 -12.24 -1.95
N GLY A 70 21.33 -12.13 -2.01
CA GLY A 70 22.01 -10.96 -2.58
C GLY A 70 21.62 -10.61 -4.02
N TRP A 71 21.40 -11.61 -4.88
CA TRP A 71 20.96 -11.39 -6.26
C TRP A 71 19.54 -10.83 -6.36
N VAL A 72 18.63 -11.27 -5.47
CA VAL A 72 17.25 -10.77 -5.42
C VAL A 72 17.25 -9.30 -5.02
N LYS A 73 18.11 -8.89 -4.08
CA LYS A 73 18.28 -7.49 -3.70
C LYS A 73 18.72 -6.61 -4.88
N LEU A 74 19.68 -7.07 -5.69
CA LEU A 74 20.18 -6.33 -6.85
C LEU A 74 19.11 -6.19 -7.94
N ILE A 75 18.41 -7.28 -8.28
CA ILE A 75 17.34 -7.25 -9.27
C ILE A 75 16.17 -6.38 -8.80
N GLY A 76 15.77 -6.52 -7.53
CA GLY A 76 14.71 -5.72 -6.93
C GLY A 76 15.03 -4.22 -6.94
N ALA A 77 16.25 -3.84 -6.55
CA ALA A 77 16.68 -2.44 -6.60
C ALA A 77 16.68 -1.89 -8.05
N GLY A 78 17.19 -2.66 -9.02
CA GLY A 78 17.15 -2.29 -10.43
C GLY A 78 15.73 -2.11 -10.96
N TYR A 79 14.81 -3.01 -10.61
CA TYR A 79 13.40 -2.91 -10.97
C TYR A 79 12.73 -1.65 -10.40
N LEU A 80 12.99 -1.33 -9.12
CA LEU A 80 12.44 -0.12 -8.50
C LEU A 80 12.94 1.18 -9.16
N LEU A 81 14.22 1.21 -9.55
CA LEU A 81 14.79 2.35 -10.28
C LEU A 81 14.14 2.51 -11.66
N TRP A 82 13.96 1.40 -12.39
CA TRP A 82 13.29 1.42 -13.68
C TRP A 82 11.83 1.88 -13.55
N LEU A 83 11.08 1.36 -12.58
CA LEU A 83 9.69 1.73 -12.33
C LEU A 83 9.54 3.24 -12.01
N SER A 84 10.45 3.76 -11.18
CA SER A 84 10.50 5.19 -10.88
C SER A 84 10.78 5.98 -12.15
N TYR A 85 11.81 5.62 -12.91
CA TYR A 85 12.13 6.30 -14.16
C TYR A 85 10.97 6.25 -15.17
N SER A 86 10.35 5.09 -15.36
CA SER A 86 9.23 4.92 -16.29
C SER A 86 7.99 5.71 -15.86
N HIS A 87 7.73 5.82 -14.55
CA HIS A 87 6.56 6.56 -14.05
C HIS A 87 6.74 8.08 -14.19
N PHE A 88 7.95 8.60 -13.96
CA PHE A 88 8.23 10.04 -14.05
C PHE A 88 8.55 10.52 -15.48
N PHE A 89 9.17 9.69 -16.32
CA PHE A 89 9.60 10.07 -17.69
C PHE A 89 8.81 9.38 -18.81
N GLY A 90 8.11 8.29 -18.52
CA GLY A 90 7.16 7.71 -19.47
C GLY A 90 5.98 8.66 -19.63
N ARG A 91 5.78 9.21 -20.84
CA ARG A 91 4.55 9.92 -21.21
C ARG A 91 3.38 9.09 -20.69
N GLN A 92 2.50 9.72 -19.90
CA GLN A 92 1.23 9.15 -19.51
C GLN A 92 0.54 8.62 -20.77
N ALA A 93 0.60 7.30 -20.99
CA ALA A 93 -0.40 6.63 -21.77
C ALA A 93 -1.66 6.78 -20.92
N GLY A 94 -2.36 7.89 -21.18
CA GLY A 94 -3.66 8.17 -20.62
C GLY A 94 -4.61 7.12 -21.16
N GLU A 95 -4.72 6.00 -20.46
CA GLU A 95 -5.79 5.04 -20.67
C GLU A 95 -6.39 4.73 -19.31
N ASP A 96 -7.59 5.27 -19.13
CA ASP A 96 -8.59 4.90 -18.14
C ASP A 96 -8.08 4.77 -16.69
N ARG A 97 -7.95 5.93 -16.02
CA ARG A 97 -8.30 5.99 -14.59
C ARG A 97 -9.77 5.61 -14.47
N ARG A 98 -9.99 4.29 -14.40
CA ARG A 98 -11.19 3.56 -13.98
C ARG A 98 -12.29 4.51 -13.56
N ALA A 99 -13.21 4.80 -14.47
CA ALA A 99 -14.59 4.98 -14.06
C ALA A 99 -14.87 3.76 -13.16
N ILE A 100 -15.08 4.01 -11.86
CA ILE A 100 -15.40 2.95 -10.90
C ILE A 100 -16.69 2.33 -11.43
N LYS A 101 -16.57 1.23 -12.20
CA LYS A 101 -17.74 0.48 -12.63
C LYS A 101 -18.35 -0.03 -11.33
N PRO A 102 -19.62 0.32 -11.03
CA PRO A 102 -20.27 -0.19 -9.83
C PRO A 102 -20.16 -1.71 -9.87
N ALA A 103 -19.76 -2.31 -8.75
CA ALA A 103 -19.60 -3.75 -8.62
C ALA A 103 -20.92 -4.43 -9.03
N ALA A 104 -20.93 -5.00 -10.23
CA ALA A 104 -22.06 -5.75 -10.74
C ALA A 104 -21.91 -7.17 -10.20
N GLY A 105 -22.81 -7.55 -9.28
CA GLY A 105 -22.83 -8.88 -8.69
C GLY A 105 -22.97 -9.95 -9.77
N TRP A 106 -21.86 -10.64 -10.12
CA TRP A 106 -21.87 -11.65 -11.18
C TRP A 106 -22.78 -12.84 -10.82
N LEU A 107 -23.08 -13.14 -9.55
CA LEU A 107 -23.87 -14.34 -9.22
C LEU A 107 -24.88 -14.14 -8.08
N GLY A 108 -25.54 -12.98 -8.00
CA GLY A 108 -26.40 -12.66 -6.85
C GLY A 108 -25.65 -12.47 -5.52
N LEU A 109 -24.31 -12.49 -5.59
CA LEU A 109 -23.40 -12.12 -4.52
C LEU A 109 -23.48 -10.60 -4.30
N SER A 110 -23.47 -10.18 -3.04
CA SER A 110 -23.50 -8.76 -2.70
C SER A 110 -22.31 -8.03 -3.33
N ALA A 111 -22.47 -6.73 -3.60
CA ALA A 111 -21.41 -5.84 -4.11
C ALA A 111 -20.15 -5.75 -3.22
N PHE A 112 -20.12 -6.50 -2.10
CA PHE A 112 -18.98 -6.67 -1.21
C PHE A 112 -18.08 -7.85 -1.62
N TRP A 113 -18.61 -8.85 -2.34
CA TRP A 113 -17.91 -10.06 -2.80
C TRP A 113 -17.78 -10.14 -4.33
N ALA A 114 -18.37 -9.19 -5.06
CA ALA A 114 -18.30 -9.07 -6.51
C ALA A 114 -17.21 -8.08 -6.92
#